data_AF-A0A124F8J4-F1
#
_entry.id   AF-A0A124F8J4-F1
#
_cell.length_a   1.000
_cell.length_b   1.000
_cell.length_c   1.000
_cell.angle_alpha   90.00
_cell.angle_beta   90.00
_cell.angle_gamma   90.00
#
_symmetry.space_group_name_H-M   'P 1'
#
loop_
_entity.id
_entity.type
_entity.pdbx_description
1 polymer ?
#
loop_
_entity_poly.entity_id
_entity_poly.type
_entity_poly.pdbx_seq_one_letter_code
_entity_poly.pdbx_strand_id
1 'polypeptide(L)'
;MRTLGQKRAEYALKEVLKAKDIDKFDSFVAGAPAQILQNGFGQTLAFWLSKGAKKNKNSGDKEFNTKDKHIVLFDIIFNWLKYKENDINNEFIPQNIQRKDELIAYLNKISQEKYLTIQKEVLSLLEWVKRYAQAFCNNKDVNNVE
;
A
#
# COMPACT_ATOMS: atom_id res chain seq x y z
N MET A 1 22.18 11.08 11.04
CA MET A 1 20.79 11.39 10.68
C MET A 1 20.45 10.67 9.38
N ARG A 2 19.36 9.89 9.32
CA ARG A 2 18.95 9.17 8.10
C ARG A 2 18.02 10.03 7.24
N THR A 3 18.12 9.92 5.92
CA THR A 3 17.24 10.61 4.99
C THR A 3 15.84 9.98 4.97
N LEU A 4 14.83 10.74 4.53
CA LEU A 4 13.49 10.18 4.35
C LEU A 4 13.47 9.04 3.33
N GLY A 5 14.36 9.08 2.33
CA GLY A 5 14.56 7.97 1.39
C GLY A 5 15.05 6.69 2.07
N GLN A 6 16.03 6.79 2.98
CA GLN A 6 16.51 5.64 3.76
C GLN A 6 15.40 5.05 4.65
N LYS A 7 14.57 5.92 5.25
CA LYS A 7 13.42 5.49 6.07
C LYS A 7 12.34 4.77 5.25
N ARG A 8 12.00 5.28 4.06
CA ARG A 8 11.09 4.59 3.12
C ARG A 8 11.65 3.24 2.70
N ALA A 9 12.93 3.18 2.39
CA ALA A 9 13.61 1.96 1.98
C ALA A 9 13.54 0.89 3.08
N GLU A 10 13.88 1.24 4.32
CA GLU A 10 13.79 0.33 5.47
C GLU A 10 12.37 -0.21 5.68
N TYR A 11 11.38 0.68 5.73
CA TYR A 11 9.98 0.28 5.90
C TYR A 11 9.49 -0.60 4.75
N ALA A 12 9.74 -0.19 3.51
CA ALA A 12 9.34 -0.94 2.32
C ALA A 12 9.97 -2.35 2.30
N LEU A 13 11.26 -2.47 2.66
CA LEU A 13 11.93 -3.76 2.74
C LEU A 13 11.26 -4.68 3.78
N LYS A 14 11.04 -4.17 4.99
CA LYS A 14 10.37 -4.90 6.08
C LYS A 14 9.00 -5.43 5.65
N GLU A 15 8.19 -4.60 4.99
CA GLU A 15 6.85 -5.00 4.57
C GLU A 15 6.84 -5.92 3.35
N VAL A 16 7.73 -5.72 2.37
CA VAL A 16 7.85 -6.61 1.22
C VAL A 16 8.29 -8.00 1.64
N LEU A 17 9.23 -8.14 2.58
CA LEU A 17 9.66 -9.45 3.06
C LEU A 17 8.53 -10.24 3.74
N LYS A 18 7.56 -9.55 4.36
CA LYS A 18 6.34 -10.17 4.88
C LYS A 18 5.36 -10.56 3.78
N ALA A 19 5.32 -9.79 2.69
CA ALA A 19 4.42 -9.99 1.55
C ALA A 19 5.03 -10.86 0.42
N LYS A 20 6.25 -11.35 0.56
CA LYS A 20 7.02 -11.98 -0.52
C LYS A 20 6.35 -13.20 -1.16
N ASP A 21 5.54 -13.91 -0.38
CA ASP A 21 4.85 -15.14 -0.79
C ASP A 21 3.40 -14.88 -1.25
N ILE A 22 2.97 -13.61 -1.31
CA ILE A 22 1.66 -13.23 -1.83
C ILE A 22 1.63 -13.41 -3.35
N ASP A 23 0.64 -14.14 -3.84
CA ASP A 23 0.49 -14.44 -5.27
C ASP A 23 0.45 -13.16 -6.13
N LYS A 24 1.35 -13.09 -7.12
CA LYS A 24 1.44 -12.00 -8.11
C LYS A 24 1.57 -10.62 -7.47
N PHE A 25 2.19 -10.53 -6.30
CA PHE A 25 2.36 -9.26 -5.59
C PHE A 25 3.32 -8.32 -6.33
N ASP A 26 4.44 -8.82 -6.84
CA ASP A 26 5.44 -8.07 -7.59
C ASP A 26 4.89 -7.43 -8.87
N SER A 27 4.19 -8.22 -9.70
CA SER A 27 3.56 -7.77 -10.93
C SER A 27 2.47 -6.73 -10.66
N PHE A 28 1.72 -6.89 -9.57
CA PHE A 28 0.73 -5.91 -9.13
C PHE A 28 1.36 -4.59 -8.67
N VAL A 29 2.35 -4.64 -7.77
CA VAL A 29 3.06 -3.46 -7.26
C VAL A 29 3.75 -2.70 -8.39
N ALA A 30 4.29 -3.41 -9.40
CA ALA A 30 4.94 -2.78 -10.55
C ALA A 30 4.02 -1.82 -11.32
N GLY A 31 2.71 -2.11 -11.36
CA GLY A 31 1.70 -1.27 -12.01
C GLY A 31 1.03 -0.24 -11.10
N ALA A 32 1.16 -0.35 -9.78
CA ALA A 32 0.45 0.48 -8.81
C ALA A 32 0.72 2.00 -8.95
N PRO A 33 1.97 2.48 -9.14
CA PRO A 33 2.23 3.91 -9.37
C PRO A 33 1.49 4.45 -10.61
N ALA A 34 1.46 3.68 -11.69
CA ALA A 34 0.80 4.06 -12.93
C ALA A 34 -0.72 4.17 -12.74
N GLN A 35 -1.33 3.22 -12.01
CA GLN A 35 -2.76 3.29 -11.67
C GLN A 35 -3.11 4.58 -10.93
N ILE A 36 -2.29 4.98 -9.94
CA ILE A 36 -2.50 6.22 -9.18
C ILE A 36 -2.42 7.45 -10.08
N LEU A 37 -1.45 7.51 -10.99
CA LEU A 37 -1.26 8.65 -11.89
C LEU A 37 -2.35 8.76 -12.95
N GLN A 38 -2.84 7.63 -13.47
CA GLN A 38 -3.84 7.60 -14.55
C GLN A 38 -5.27 7.75 -14.03
N ASN A 39 -5.62 7.06 -12.94
CA ASN A 39 -6.99 7.00 -12.42
C ASN A 39 -7.20 7.89 -11.19
N GLY A 40 -6.12 8.43 -10.62
CA GLY A 40 -6.17 9.21 -9.39
C GLY A 40 -6.01 8.34 -8.13
N PHE A 41 -5.45 8.95 -7.09
CA PHE A 41 -5.08 8.28 -5.85
C PHE A 41 -6.27 7.69 -5.09
N GLY A 42 -7.29 8.50 -4.78
CA GLY A 42 -8.48 8.03 -4.06
C GLY A 42 -9.27 6.95 -4.79
N GLN A 43 -9.44 7.08 -6.11
CA GLN A 43 -10.12 6.07 -6.92
C GLN A 43 -9.35 4.74 -6.94
N THR A 44 -8.02 4.80 -7.07
CA THR A 44 -7.15 3.61 -7.05
C THR A 44 -7.24 2.88 -5.70
N LEU A 45 -7.17 3.61 -4.59
CA LEU A 45 -7.34 3.02 -3.26
C LEU A 45 -8.72 2.37 -3.09
N ALA A 46 -9.80 3.04 -3.50
CA ALA A 46 -11.15 2.49 -3.44
C ALA A 46 -11.30 1.23 -4.32
N PHE A 47 -10.67 1.22 -5.50
CA PHE A 47 -10.64 0.07 -6.39
C PHE A 47 -9.94 -1.14 -5.74
N TRP A 48 -8.77 -0.94 -5.12
CA TRP A 48 -8.06 -2.00 -4.40
C TRP A 48 -8.90 -2.60 -3.27
N LEU A 49 -9.59 -1.76 -2.49
CA LEU A 49 -10.53 -2.23 -1.47
C LEU A 49 -11.66 -3.06 -2.07
N SER A 50 -12.21 -2.66 -3.22
CA SER A 50 -13.28 -3.42 -3.86
C SER A 50 -12.84 -4.80 -4.37
N LYS A 51 -11.59 -4.93 -4.81
CA LYS A 51 -11.03 -6.21 -5.30
C LYS A 51 -10.78 -7.21 -4.17
N GLY A 52 -10.31 -6.73 -3.02
CA GLY A 52 -10.00 -7.58 -1.88
C GLY A 52 -11.13 -7.78 -0.88
N ALA A 53 -12.27 -7.10 -1.05
CA ALA A 53 -13.44 -7.25 -0.20
C ALA A 53 -14.24 -8.52 -0.57
N LYS A 54 -14.61 -9.29 0.45
CA LYS A 54 -15.63 -10.34 0.39
C LYS A 54 -16.77 -9.95 1.33
N LYS A 55 -18.00 -10.32 0.98
CA LYS A 55 -19.12 -10.17 1.92
C LYS A 55 -18.95 -11.20 3.05
N ASN A 56 -18.92 -10.71 4.28
CA ASN A 56 -19.04 -11.57 5.44
C ASN A 56 -20.47 -12.13 5.48
N LYS A 57 -20.60 -13.45 5.45
CA LYS A 57 -21.91 -14.13 5.43
C LYS A 57 -22.70 -13.96 6.74
N ASN A 58 -22.03 -13.60 7.84
CA ASN A 58 -22.60 -13.60 9.19
C ASN A 58 -22.92 -12.19 9.71
N SER A 59 -22.16 -11.16 9.32
CA SER A 59 -22.39 -9.78 9.79
C SER A 59 -22.85 -8.80 8.71
N GLY A 60 -22.81 -9.19 7.43
CA GLY A 60 -23.09 -8.29 6.30
C GLY A 60 -21.97 -7.29 6.00
N ASP A 61 -20.95 -7.22 6.86
CA ASP A 61 -19.80 -6.34 6.68
C ASP A 61 -18.87 -6.81 5.57
N LYS A 62 -18.07 -5.88 5.06
CA LYS A 62 -16.96 -6.23 4.15
C LYS A 62 -15.81 -6.80 4.97
N GLU A 63 -15.45 -8.03 4.68
CA GLU A 63 -14.23 -8.67 5.16
C GLU A 63 -13.15 -8.56 4.09
N PHE A 64 -11.96 -8.09 4.47
CA PHE A 64 -10.84 -7.96 3.55
C PHE A 64 -9.93 -9.18 3.67
N ASN A 65 -9.64 -9.82 2.53
CA ASN A 65 -8.69 -10.93 2.50
C ASN A 65 -7.27 -10.40 2.73
N THR A 66 -6.68 -10.72 3.89
CA THR A 66 -5.32 -10.29 4.25
C THR A 66 -4.23 -10.91 3.38
N LYS A 67 -4.55 -11.94 2.59
CA LYS A 67 -3.64 -12.52 1.59
C LYS A 67 -3.89 -12.00 0.16
N ASP A 68 -4.84 -11.08 -0.03
CA ASP A 68 -5.05 -10.45 -1.33
C ASP A 68 -4.03 -9.34 -1.56
N LYS A 69 -3.32 -9.39 -2.68
CA LYS A 69 -2.28 -8.40 -3.04
C LYS A 69 -2.74 -6.95 -3.02
N HIS A 70 -4.01 -6.67 -3.35
CA HIS A 70 -4.55 -5.31 -3.32
C HIS A 70 -4.68 -4.82 -1.88
N ILE A 71 -5.13 -5.68 -0.97
CA ILE A 71 -5.26 -5.37 0.45
C ILE A 71 -3.90 -5.25 1.11
N VAL A 72 -2.98 -6.16 0.79
CA VAL A 72 -1.61 -6.11 1.31
C VAL A 72 -0.94 -4.78 0.93
N LEU A 73 -0.98 -4.39 -0.36
CA LEU A 73 -0.38 -3.11 -0.77
C LEU A 73 -1.10 -1.90 -0.16
N PHE A 74 -2.44 -1.95 -0.09
CA PHE A 74 -3.22 -0.91 0.58
C PHE A 74 -2.75 -0.75 2.03
N ASP A 75 -2.57 -1.85 2.76
CA ASP A 75 -2.19 -1.84 4.17
C ASP A 75 -0.77 -1.34 4.37
N ILE A 76 0.16 -1.69 3.48
CA ILE A 76 1.53 -1.14 3.48
C ILE A 76 1.48 0.40 3.38
N ILE A 77 0.67 0.94 2.47
CA ILE A 77 0.49 2.38 2.30
C ILE A 77 -0.20 3.00 3.51
N PHE A 78 -1.35 2.45 3.91
CA PHE A 78 -2.16 2.99 4.99
C PHE A 78 -1.37 3.07 6.29
N ASN A 79 -0.61 2.02 6.61
CA ASN A 79 0.24 1.99 7.79
C ASN A 79 1.39 2.99 7.67
N TRP A 80 2.06 3.11 6.51
CA TRP A 80 3.14 4.08 6.29
C TRP A 80 2.71 5.51 6.62
N LEU A 81 1.51 5.91 6.19
CA LEU A 81 1.02 7.29 6.34
C LEU A 81 0.89 7.75 7.80
N LYS A 82 0.75 6.81 8.73
CA LYS A 82 0.67 7.05 10.19
C LYS A 82 1.78 6.37 10.98
N TYR A 83 2.80 5.84 10.32
CA TYR A 83 3.80 4.97 10.93
C TYR A 83 4.69 5.73 11.92
N LYS A 84 4.82 5.20 13.14
CA LYS A 84 5.69 5.74 14.18
C LYS A 84 6.52 4.61 14.78
N GLU A 85 7.80 4.54 14.44
CA GLU A 85 8.77 3.58 14.98
C GLU A 85 10.18 4.14 14.80
N ASN A 86 11.04 3.99 15.81
CA ASN A 86 12.43 4.49 15.79
C ASN A 86 12.52 5.98 15.45
N ASP A 87 13.26 6.34 14.39
CA ASP A 87 13.40 7.73 13.91
C ASP A 87 12.35 8.11 12.86
N ILE A 88 11.33 7.27 12.62
CA ILE A 88 10.22 7.53 11.70
C ILE A 88 9.01 8.01 12.50
N ASN A 89 8.52 9.22 12.19
CA ASN A 89 7.35 9.82 12.83
C ASN A 89 6.42 10.39 11.75
N ASN A 90 5.75 9.51 11.00
CA ASN A 90 4.86 9.90 9.93
C ASN A 90 3.50 10.35 10.47
N GLU A 91 3.05 11.53 10.02
CA GLU A 91 1.76 12.14 10.37
C GLU A 91 1.07 12.70 9.12
N PHE A 92 1.08 11.91 8.05
CA PHE A 92 0.40 12.26 6.80
C PHE A 92 -1.12 12.20 6.98
N ILE A 93 -1.59 11.29 7.84
CA ILE A 93 -3.00 11.15 8.23
C ILE A 93 -3.14 11.15 9.77
N PRO A 94 -4.30 11.54 10.31
CA PRO A 94 -4.58 11.47 11.75
C PRO A 94 -4.41 10.06 12.33
N GLN A 95 -3.80 9.97 13.51
CA GLN A 95 -3.52 8.71 14.20
C GLN A 95 -4.78 7.95 14.64
N ASN A 96 -5.92 8.64 14.78
CA ASN A 96 -7.19 8.03 15.15
C ASN A 96 -7.90 7.33 13.98
N ILE A 97 -7.43 7.47 12.73
CA ILE A 97 -7.96 6.73 11.59
C ILE A 97 -7.45 5.29 11.68
N GLN A 98 -8.35 4.37 12.00
CA GLN A 98 -8.03 2.95 12.17
C GLN A 98 -8.55 2.09 11.04
N ARG A 99 -9.62 2.51 10.37
CA ARG A 99 -10.24 1.71 9.33
C ARG A 99 -9.94 2.20 7.92
N LYS A 100 -10.01 1.27 6.97
CA LYS A 100 -9.75 1.51 5.55
C LYS A 100 -10.79 2.48 4.94
N ASP A 101 -12.05 2.38 5.35
CA ASP A 101 -13.14 3.28 4.93
C ASP A 101 -12.97 4.70 5.50
N GLU A 102 -12.46 4.82 6.73
CA GLU A 102 -12.16 6.13 7.33
C GLU A 102 -11.05 6.86 6.58
N LEU A 103 -10.02 6.15 6.08
CA LEU A 103 -9.01 6.75 5.21
C LEU A 103 -9.63 7.33 3.94
N ILE A 104 -10.49 6.56 3.26
CA ILE A 104 -11.17 7.03 2.04
C ILE A 104 -12.04 8.25 2.36
N ALA A 105 -12.80 8.21 3.45
CA ALA A 105 -13.61 9.35 3.89
C ALA A 105 -12.75 10.59 4.20
N TYR A 106 -11.59 10.41 4.82
CA TYR A 106 -10.64 11.48 5.12
C TYR A 106 -10.09 12.12 3.85
N LEU A 107 -9.66 11.31 2.87
CA LEU A 107 -9.11 11.82 1.60
C LEU A 107 -10.11 12.67 0.80
N ASN A 108 -11.41 12.44 0.96
CA ASN A 108 -12.46 13.24 0.30
C ASN A 108 -12.76 14.57 1.01
N LYS A 109 -12.26 14.79 2.22
CA LYS A 109 -12.56 15.99 3.04
C LYS A 109 -11.40 16.96 3.17
N ILE A 110 -10.17 16.49 2.97
CA ILE A 110 -8.97 17.31 3.11
C ILE A 110 -8.81 18.31 1.97
N SER A 111 -7.95 19.31 2.18
CA SER A 111 -7.54 20.24 1.14
C SER A 111 -6.77 19.54 0.01
N GLN A 112 -6.82 20.12 -1.18
CA GLN A 112 -6.06 19.64 -2.34
C GLN A 112 -4.55 19.58 -2.07
N GLU A 113 -4.00 20.56 -1.36
CA GLU A 113 -2.57 20.59 -1.00
C GLU A 113 -2.18 19.37 -0.14
N LYS A 114 -2.98 19.07 0.89
CA LYS A 114 -2.74 17.91 1.75
C LYS A 114 -2.91 16.61 0.97
N TYR A 115 -3.93 16.53 0.11
CA TYR A 115 -4.16 15.37 -0.76
C TYR A 115 -2.96 15.11 -1.68
N LEU A 116 -2.45 16.14 -2.36
CA LEU A 116 -1.29 16.03 -3.24
C LEU A 116 -0.01 15.68 -2.48
N THR A 117 0.15 16.18 -1.25
CA THR A 117 1.27 15.83 -0.38
C THR A 117 1.26 14.34 -0.03
N ILE A 118 0.09 13.81 0.37
CA ILE A 118 -0.10 12.38 0.66
C ILE A 118 0.19 11.56 -0.60
N GLN A 119 -0.37 11.93 -1.75
CA GLN A 119 -0.17 11.21 -3.01
C GLN A 119 1.32 11.15 -3.40
N LYS A 120 2.05 12.26 -3.29
CA LYS A 120 3.50 12.31 -3.57
C LYS A 120 4.29 11.40 -2.63
N GLU A 121 3.93 11.37 -1.36
CA GLU A 121 4.57 10.47 -0.38
C GLU A 121 4.31 9.00 -0.72
N VAL A 122 3.07 8.64 -1.05
CA VAL A 122 2.70 7.28 -1.45
C VAL A 122 3.46 6.84 -2.69
N LEU A 123 3.55 7.69 -3.71
CA LEU A 123 4.32 7.39 -4.92
C LEU A 123 5.80 7.16 -4.59
N SER A 124 6.39 7.99 -3.72
CA SER A 124 7.78 7.85 -3.28
C SER A 124 8.03 6.56 -2.49
N LEU A 125 7.07 6.12 -1.67
CA LEU A 125 7.13 4.83 -0.99
C LEU A 125 7.05 3.67 -2.01
N LEU A 126 6.09 3.75 -2.94
CA LEU A 126 5.84 2.70 -3.93
C LEU A 126 7.05 2.43 -4.83
N GLU A 127 7.89 3.43 -5.09
CA GLU A 127 9.17 3.19 -5.79
C GLU A 127 10.06 2.18 -5.06
N TRP A 128 10.16 2.26 -3.73
CA TRP A 128 10.93 1.31 -2.93
C TRP A 128 10.23 -0.04 -2.81
N VAL A 129 8.91 -0.05 -2.57
CA VAL A 129 8.11 -1.30 -2.49
C VAL A 129 8.24 -2.08 -3.81
N LYS A 130 8.16 -1.39 -4.96
CA LYS A 130 8.37 -1.98 -6.29
C LYS A 130 9.76 -2.61 -6.43
N ARG A 131 10.82 -1.86 -6.12
CA ARG A 131 12.20 -2.35 -6.25
C ARG A 131 12.45 -3.59 -5.41
N TYR A 132 11.95 -3.61 -4.18
CA TYR A 132 12.11 -4.77 -3.30
C TYR A 132 11.21 -5.94 -3.69
N ALA A 133 9.99 -5.69 -4.14
CA ALA A 133 9.11 -6.76 -4.60
C ALA A 133 9.73 -7.47 -5.82
N GLN A 134 10.30 -6.72 -6.76
CA GLN A 134 11.03 -7.30 -7.90
C GLN A 134 12.26 -8.11 -7.48
N ALA A 135 12.92 -7.75 -6.38
CA ALA A 135 14.12 -8.44 -5.91
C ALA A 135 13.84 -9.69 -5.06
N PHE A 136 12.74 -9.69 -4.30
CA PHE A 136 12.53 -10.67 -3.22
C PHE A 136 11.22 -11.46 -3.31
N CYS A 137 10.25 -11.06 -4.13
CA CYS A 137 9.06 -11.88 -4.35
C CYS A 137 9.38 -13.00 -5.35
N ASN A 138 8.93 -14.20 -5.05
CA ASN A 138 9.15 -15.35 -5.91
C ASN A 138 8.27 -15.25 -7.16
N ASN A 139 8.89 -14.96 -8.31
CA ASN A 139 8.27 -15.22 -9.60
C ASN A 139 8.24 -16.74 -9.81
N LYS A 140 7.05 -17.36 -9.66
CA LYS A 140 6.84 -18.78 -9.98
C LYS A 140 6.91 -19.09 -11.49
N ASP A 141 7.56 -18.23 -12.28
CA ASP A 141 7.70 -18.36 -13.74
C ASP A 141 9.15 -18.66 -14.18
N VAL A 142 9.97 -19.22 -13.30
CA VAL A 142 11.27 -19.80 -13.68
C VAL A 142 11.35 -21.23 -13.14
N ASN A 143 10.88 -22.18 -13.96
CA ASN A 143 11.35 -23.57 -14.12
C ASN A 143 10.23 -24.43 -14.71
N ASN A 144 10.03 -24.27 -16.03
CA ASN A 144 9.40 -25.27 -16.88
C ASN A 144 10.17 -25.36 -18.20
N VAL A 145 11.50 -25.39 -18.11
CA VAL A 145 12.42 -25.82 -19.17
C VAL A 145 13.61 -26.47 -18.48
N GLU A 146 13.52 -27.78 -18.26
CA GLU A 146 14.62 -28.76 -18.31
C GLU A 146 14.03 -30.16 -18.50
#